data_AF-A0A944Z5R1-F1
#
_entry.id   AF-A0A944Z5R1-F1
#
_cell.length_a   1.000
_cell.length_b   1.000
_cell.length_c   1.000
_cell.angle_alpha   90.00
_cell.angle_beta   90.00
_cell.angle_gamma   90.00
#
_symmetry.space_group_name_H-M   'P 1'
#
loop_
_entity.id
_entity.type
_entity.pdbx_description
1 polymer ?
#
loop_
_entity_poly.entity_id
_entity_poly.type
_entity_poly.pdbx_seq_one_letter_code
_entity_poly.pdbx_strand_id
1 'polypeptide(L)' 'MLITSYCSKERVSALQRKLYQKAKQQPGFRFHSLYDKVCRKDVLQRAYDLVKQNKGSPGLDGITFEIIEQGCGKQITSLL' A
#
# COMPACT_ATOMS: atom_id res chain seq x y z
N MET A 1 11.44 -14.79 -3.50
CA MET A 1 10.14 -14.10 -3.31
C MET A 1 9.84 -13.63 -1.88
N LEU A 2 10.57 -14.06 -0.84
CA LEU A 2 10.32 -13.58 0.55
C LEU A 2 11.07 -12.29 0.92
N ILE A 3 12.26 -12.07 0.36
CA ILE A 3 13.11 -10.89 0.67
C ILE A 3 12.45 -9.58 0.23
N THR A 4 11.81 -9.55 -0.94
CA THR A 4 11.11 -8.35 -1.47
C THR A 4 9.90 -7.95 -0.64
N SER A 5 9.12 -8.94 -0.16
CA SER A 5 7.96 -8.71 0.71
C SER A 5 8.38 -8.16 2.08
N TYR A 6 9.42 -8.73 2.69
CA TYR A 6 9.93 -8.29 3.99
C TYR A 6 10.49 -6.85 3.92
N CYS A 7 11.28 -6.54 2.90
CA CYS A 7 11.80 -5.18 2.68
C CYS A 7 10.67 -4.14 2.47
N SER A 8 9.59 -4.51 1.77
CA SER A 8 8.43 -3.61 1.60
C SER A 8 7.71 -3.31 2.91
N LYS A 9 7.53 -4.32 3.79
CA LYS A 9 6.90 -4.15 5.11
C LYS A 9 7.71 -3.21 6.00
N GLU A 10 9.02 -3.34 6.03
CA GLU A 10 9.92 -2.47 6.82
C GLU A 10 9.88 -1.02 6.33
N ARG A 11 9.93 -0.81 5.00
CA ARG A 11 9.83 0.52 4.39
C ARG A 11 8.50 1.21 4.68
N VAL A 12 7.39 0.47 4.59
CA VAL A 12 6.05 0.99 4.92
C VAL A 12 5.94 1.32 6.42
N SER A 13 6.46 0.47 7.30
CA SER A 13 6.45 0.70 8.75
C SER A 13 7.30 1.92 9.14
N ALA A 14 8.45 2.11 8.49
CA ALA A 14 9.29 3.28 8.68
C ALA A 14 8.59 4.58 8.22
N LEU A 15 7.89 4.54 7.08
CA LEU A 15 7.09 5.66 6.60
C LEU A 15 5.99 6.03 7.60
N GLN A 16 5.21 5.05 8.07
CA GLN A 16 4.15 5.26 9.05
C GLN A 16 4.67 5.89 10.34
N ARG A 17 5.79 5.39 10.89
CA ARG A 17 6.41 5.93 12.11
C ARG A 17 6.83 7.39 11.95
N LYS A 18 7.46 7.74 10.81
CA LYS A 18 7.89 9.12 10.52
C LYS A 18 6.69 10.07 10.41
N LEU A 19 5.64 9.65 9.71
CA LEU A 19 4.40 10.43 9.59
C LEU A 19 3.76 10.64 10.96
N TYR A 20 3.65 9.59 11.76
CA TYR A 20 3.12 9.64 13.13
C TYR A 20 3.90 10.61 14.02
N GLN A 21 5.23 10.47 14.06
CA GLN A 21 6.09 11.35 14.87
C GLN A 21 5.93 12.82 14.46
N LYS A 22 5.92 13.12 13.16
CA LYS A 22 5.75 14.48 12.65
C LYS A 22 4.37 15.06 13.02
N ALA A 23 3.31 14.27 12.84
CA ALA A 23 1.95 14.68 13.18
C ALA A 23 1.78 14.94 14.68
N LYS A 24 2.42 14.11 15.54
CA LYS A 24 2.39 14.30 17.00
C LYS A 24 3.20 15.51 17.46
N GLN A 25 4.36 15.76 16.86
CA GLN A 25 5.21 16.91 17.21
C GLN A 25 4.64 18.23 16.70
N GLN A 26 3.93 18.22 15.57
CA GLN A 26 3.44 19.41 14.91
C GLN A 26 1.98 19.20 14.46
N PRO A 27 1.00 19.38 15.35
CA PRO A 27 -0.41 19.11 15.05
C PRO A 27 -0.98 20.01 13.93
N GLY A 28 -0.43 21.21 13.74
CA GLY A 28 -0.81 22.11 12.65
C GLY A 28 -0.10 21.83 11.31
N PHE A 29 0.79 20.83 11.24
CA PHE A 29 1.54 20.55 10.02
C PHE A 29 0.66 19.85 8.97
N ARG A 30 0.59 20.44 7.76
CA ARG A 30 -0.11 19.84 6.62
C ARG A 30 0.85 19.05 5.75
N PHE A 31 0.55 17.78 5.52
CA PHE A 31 1.32 16.94 4.61
C PHE A 31 0.90 17.19 3.16
N HIS A 32 1.63 18.05 2.46
CA HIS A 32 1.32 18.43 1.07
C HIS A 32 1.46 17.30 0.05
N SER A 33 2.35 16.33 0.31
CA SER A 33 2.58 15.18 -0.59
C SER A 33 2.14 13.85 0.03
N LEU A 34 1.16 13.87 0.95
CA LEU A 34 0.70 12.63 1.60
C LEU A 34 0.19 11.62 0.57
N TYR A 35 -0.57 12.11 -0.41
CA TYR A 35 -1.16 11.28 -1.46
C TYR A 35 -0.08 10.51 -2.24
N ASP A 36 0.96 11.20 -2.70
CA ASP A 36 2.12 10.58 -3.36
C ASP A 36 2.77 9.50 -2.49
N LYS A 37 2.85 9.72 -1.16
CA LYS A 37 3.44 8.73 -0.25
C LYS A 37 2.54 7.51 -0.04
N VAL A 38 1.22 7.67 -0.08
CA VAL A 38 0.24 6.58 0.04
C VAL A 38 0.17 5.76 -1.26
N CYS A 39 0.25 6.42 -2.42
CA CYS A 39 0.23 5.77 -3.73
C CYS A 39 1.54 5.09 -4.13
N ARG A 40 2.56 5.08 -3.25
CA ARG A 40 3.81 4.37 -3.51
C ARG A 40 3.56 2.87 -3.70
N LYS A 41 4.27 2.28 -4.66
CA LYS A 41 4.18 0.85 -4.99
C LYS A 41 4.35 -0.08 -3.79
N ASP A 42 5.28 0.21 -2.88
CA ASP A 42 5.51 -0.61 -1.68
C ASP A 42 4.34 -0.54 -0.68
N VAL A 43 3.67 0.60 -0.59
CA VAL A 43 2.46 0.77 0.23
C VAL A 43 1.28 0.02 -0.38
N LEU A 44 1.03 0.21 -1.68
CA LEU A 44 -0.07 -0.45 -2.39
C LEU A 44 0.07 -1.97 -2.38
N GLN A 45 1.28 -2.48 -2.62
CA GLN A 45 1.53 -3.92 -2.55
C GLN A 45 1.25 -4.48 -1.14
N ARG A 46 1.68 -3.77 -0.09
CA ARG A 46 1.42 -4.20 1.29
C ARG A 46 -0.06 -4.17 1.63
N ALA A 47 -0.80 -3.17 1.14
CA ALA A 47 -2.25 -3.09 1.32
C ALA A 47 -2.95 -4.28 0.64
N TYR A 48 -2.59 -4.57 -0.61
CA TYR A 48 -3.10 -5.74 -1.33
C TYR A 48 -2.85 -7.04 -0.57
N ASP A 49 -1.61 -7.27 -0.13
CA ASP A 49 -1.23 -8.48 0.61
C ASP A 49 -2.05 -8.63 1.91
N LEU A 50 -2.28 -7.53 2.63
CA LEU A 50 -3.08 -7.52 3.87
C LEU A 50 -4.54 -7.85 3.61
N VAL A 51 -5.17 -7.24 2.60
CA VAL A 51 -6.59 -7.50 2.30
C VAL A 51 -6.78 -8.92 1.78
N LYS A 52 -5.85 -9.42 0.94
CA LYS A 52 -5.88 -10.80 0.45
C LYS A 52 -5.73 -11.83 1.59
N GLN A 53 -4.80 -11.61 2.52
CA GLN A 53 -4.63 -12.49 3.69
C GLN A 53 -5.88 -12.56 4.57
N ASN A 54 -6.60 -11.45 4.71
CA ASN A 54 -7.82 -11.38 5.51
C ASN A 54 -9.06 -11.87 4.74
N LYS A 55 -8.91 -12.48 3.56
CA LYS A 55 -10.03 -12.91 2.69
C LYS A 55 -11.03 -11.77 2.43
N GLY A 56 -10.52 -10.55 2.22
CA GLY A 56 -11.36 -9.37 2.03
C GLY A 56 -12.33 -9.53 0.87
N SER A 57 -13.51 -8.93 1.01
CA SER A 57 -14.52 -8.90 -0.04
C SER A 57 -14.09 -7.99 -1.20
N PRO A 58 -14.59 -8.26 -2.42
CA PRO A 58 -14.45 -7.32 -3.54
C PRO A 58 -15.04 -5.96 -3.17
N GLY A 59 -14.51 -4.91 -3.81
CA GLY A 59 -15.00 -3.55 -3.64
C GLY A 59 -16.39 -3.34 -4.25
N LEU A 60 -16.84 -2.09 -4.28
CA LEU A 60 -18.08 -1.68 -4.96
C LEU A 60 -18.06 -1.99 -6.47
N ASP A 61 -16.87 -2.11 -7.04
CA ASP A 61 -16.63 -2.51 -8.42
C ASP A 61 -16.84 -4.02 -8.67
N GLY A 62 -17.00 -4.83 -7.62
CA GLY A 62 -17.18 -6.27 -7.71
C GLY A 62 -15.93 -7.03 -8.18
N ILE A 63 -14.78 -6.35 -8.29
CA ILE A 63 -13.54 -6.94 -8.80
C ILE A 63 -12.90 -7.78 -7.69
N THR A 64 -12.78 -9.09 -7.93
CA THR A 64 -12.16 -10.03 -6.98
C THR A 64 -10.64 -10.15 -7.20
N PHE A 65 -9.95 -10.71 -6.21
CA PHE A 65 -8.51 -10.99 -6.31
C PHE A 65 -8.17 -11.88 -7.51
N GLU A 66 -9.02 -12.85 -7.82
CA GLU A 66 -8.85 -13.75 -8.95
C GLU A 66 -8.91 -12.98 -10.27
N ILE A 67 -9.85 -12.03 -10.41
CA ILE A 67 -9.98 -11.18 -11.59
C ILE A 67 -8.74 -10.29 -11.77
N ILE A 68 -8.24 -9.70 -10.67
CA ILE A 68 -7.03 -8.85 -10.68
C ILE A 68 -5.80 -9.68 -11.11
N GLU A 69 -5.65 -10.89 -10.57
CA GLU A 69 -4.52 -11.76 -10.87
C GLU A 69 -4.57 -12.36 -12.28
N GLN A 70 -5.77 -12.49 -12.87
CA GLN A 70 -5.98 -12.97 -14.24
C GLN A 70 -5.81 -11.86 -15.30
N GLY A 71 -6.33 -10.66 -15.06
CA GLY A 71 -6.34 -9.58 -16.07
C GLY A 71 -5.07 -8.74 -16.12
N CYS A 72 -4.39 -8.55 -14.98
CA CYS A 72 -3.19 -7.73 -14.85
C CYS A 72 -2.26 -8.40 -13.82
N GLY A 73 -1.69 -9.56 -14.18
CA GLY A 73 -0.97 -10.41 -13.24
C GLY A 73 0.04 -9.66 -12.37
N LYS A 74 -0.20 -9.59 -11.05
CA LYS A 74 0.71 -9.12 -9.96
C LYS A 74 1.65 -7.94 -10.27
N GLN A 75 1.33 -7.10 -11.24
CA GLN A 75 2.20 -6.05 -11.71
C GLN A 75 1.43 -4.75 -11.67
N ILE A 76 1.52 -4.09 -10.52
CA ILE A 76 1.36 -2.63 -10.39
C ILE A 76 2.52 -1.94 -11.16
N THR A 77 2.76 -2.32 -12.42
CA THR A 77 3.98 -1.95 -13.16
C THR A 77 3.72 -1.53 -14.61
N SER A 78 2.50 -1.51 -15.12
CA SER A 78 2.27 -1.21 -16.55
C SER A 78 1.34 -0.03 -16.86
N LEU A 79 1.11 0.90 -15.93
CA LEU A 79 0.33 2.12 -16.20
C LEU A 79 0.98 3.42 -15.67
N LEU A 80 2.31 3.48 -15.71
CA LEU A 80 3.12 4.71 -15.81
C LEU A 80 4.27 4.43 -16.78
#